data_AF-A0A381ZKN4-F1
#
_entry.id   AF-A0A381ZKN4-F1
#
_cell.length_a   1.000
_cell.length_b   1.000
_cell.length_c   1.000
_cell.angle_alpha   90.00
_cell.angle_beta   90.00
_cell.angle_gamma   90.00
#
_symmetry.space_group_name_H-M   'P 1'
#
loop_
_entity.id
_entity.type
_entity.pdbx_description
1 polymer ?
#
loop_
_entity_poly.entity_id
_entity_poly.type
_entity_poly.pdbx_seq_one_letter_code
_entity_poly.pdbx_strand_id
1 'polypeptide(L)'
;ITDVLSIIIALGILKTFESGHKTIMEFIGTNLIATMAMSLLVGFGGAVIWSTILEKIRKFPNTIFTSLAFIFLLYGLSEILGYSGPISVLIFGVVLANSKKIPLNIVQKFGTDHLTEFTSIEKTLFSEVIFLVKTFFFIFLGMSIQFGNFKILFIGILLTVLIYGGRLLLSRILISKETPNSEAAMISFIIPKGLAAAVLAEVPMHMNLPLEMEDTFIEIRAVVYMVILFSILLTSFLIYSEGTGFTRRLYQRYFSNYGQKKKGIDNSNPFQ
;
A
#
# COMPACT_ATOMS: atom_id res chain seq x y z
N ILE A 1 -1.11 0.00 -4.18
CA ILE A 1 -0.35 1.15 -4.73
C ILE A 1 -0.13 2.21 -3.66
N THR A 2 -1.18 2.67 -2.96
CA THR A 2 -1.06 3.66 -1.87
C THR A 2 0.00 3.30 -0.83
N ASP A 3 -0.01 2.05 -0.36
CA ASP A 3 0.92 1.58 0.68
C ASP A 3 2.37 1.67 0.22
N VAL A 4 2.62 1.30 -1.03
CA VAL A 4 3.95 1.37 -1.67
C VAL A 4 4.39 2.83 -1.80
N LEU A 5 3.51 3.70 -2.28
CA LEU A 5 3.80 5.12 -2.42
C LEU A 5 4.08 5.77 -1.06
N SER A 6 3.35 5.38 -0.01
CA SER A 6 3.61 5.80 1.36
C SER A 6 4.98 5.36 1.85
N ILE A 7 5.39 4.11 1.58
CA ILE A 7 6.72 3.60 1.92
C ILE A 7 7.81 4.41 1.21
N ILE A 8 7.64 4.67 -0.08
CA ILE A 8 8.58 5.45 -0.89
C ILE A 8 8.78 6.85 -0.33
N ILE A 9 7.68 7.58 -0.12
CA ILE A 9 7.72 8.97 0.33
C ILE A 9 8.31 9.04 1.74
N ALA A 10 7.88 8.17 2.65
CA ALA A 10 8.36 8.15 4.02
C ALA A 10 9.85 7.78 4.10
N LEU A 11 10.29 6.71 3.43
CA LEU A 11 11.70 6.33 3.41
C LEU A 11 12.57 7.38 2.72
N GLY A 12 12.07 8.00 1.65
CA GLY A 12 12.76 9.11 0.98
C GLY A 12 12.98 10.28 1.92
N ILE A 13 11.94 10.69 2.65
CA ILE A 13 12.05 11.75 3.67
C ILE A 13 13.05 11.33 4.77
N LEU A 14 12.95 10.12 5.31
CA LEU A 14 13.84 9.64 6.37
C LEU A 14 15.32 9.59 5.95
N LYS A 15 15.62 9.11 4.74
CA LYS A 15 17.00 9.13 4.19
C LYS A 15 17.54 10.55 3.99
N THR A 16 16.67 11.55 3.81
CA THR A 16 17.08 12.97 3.76
C THR A 16 17.55 13.45 5.14
N PHE A 17 16.86 13.03 6.21
CA PHE A 17 17.24 13.36 7.59
C PHE A 17 18.59 12.73 7.99
N GLU A 18 18.86 11.50 7.55
CA GLU A 18 20.12 10.80 7.85
C GLU A 18 21.33 11.38 7.11
N SER A 19 21.15 11.82 5.86
CA SER A 19 22.25 12.27 5.01
C SER A 19 22.71 13.71 5.27
N GLY A 20 22.03 14.48 6.11
CA GLY A 20 22.48 15.82 6.56
C GLY A 20 22.66 16.87 5.44
N HIS A 21 22.17 16.61 4.22
CA HIS A 21 22.37 17.49 3.06
C HIS A 21 21.26 18.54 2.87
N LYS A 22 21.69 19.66 2.27
CA LYS A 22 20.96 20.91 2.08
C LYS A 22 19.79 20.74 1.10
N THR A 23 18.63 21.23 1.50
CA THR A 23 17.38 21.39 0.72
C THR A 23 16.63 20.10 0.34
N ILE A 24 15.46 19.94 0.96
CA ILE A 24 14.42 18.91 0.69
C ILE A 24 14.10 18.79 -0.81
N MET A 25 14.15 19.89 -1.56
CA MET A 25 13.80 19.93 -2.98
C MET A 25 14.82 19.21 -3.88
N GLU A 26 16.11 19.26 -3.55
CA GLU A 26 17.18 18.63 -4.36
C GLU A 26 17.21 17.11 -4.14
N PHE A 27 17.03 16.66 -2.90
CA PHE A 27 16.92 15.24 -2.57
C PHE A 27 15.68 14.57 -3.20
N ILE A 28 14.52 15.25 -3.13
CA ILE A 28 13.28 14.75 -3.75
C ILE A 28 13.40 14.77 -5.28
N GLY A 29 14.03 15.79 -5.85
CA GLY A 29 14.09 16.00 -7.31
C GLY A 29 15.01 15.06 -8.07
N THR A 30 16.13 14.62 -7.50
CA THR A 30 17.12 13.80 -8.23
C THR A 30 17.35 12.44 -7.59
N ASN A 31 17.65 12.38 -6.29
CA ASN A 31 18.00 11.12 -5.62
C ASN A 31 16.81 10.17 -5.44
N LEU A 32 15.65 10.70 -5.02
CA LEU A 32 14.47 9.87 -4.82
C LEU A 32 13.97 9.29 -6.15
N ILE A 33 13.88 10.13 -7.19
CA ILE A 33 13.43 9.68 -8.52
C ILE A 33 14.45 8.70 -9.13
N ALA A 34 15.75 8.95 -9.02
CA ALA A 34 16.78 8.05 -9.53
C ALA A 34 16.76 6.70 -8.82
N THR A 35 16.68 6.68 -7.48
CA THR A 35 16.61 5.44 -6.70
C THR A 35 15.33 4.66 -7.00
N MET A 36 14.18 5.33 -7.16
CA MET A 36 12.94 4.69 -7.60
C MET A 36 13.07 4.09 -9.00
N ALA A 37 13.53 4.88 -9.98
CA ALA A 37 13.70 4.44 -11.36
C ALA A 37 14.63 3.22 -11.44
N MET A 38 15.73 3.23 -10.69
CA MET A 38 16.66 2.12 -10.67
C MET A 38 16.09 0.91 -9.92
N SER A 39 15.31 1.11 -8.86
CA SER A 39 14.59 0.02 -8.18
C SER A 39 13.59 -0.68 -9.12
N LEU A 40 12.89 0.08 -9.98
CA LEU A 40 12.00 -0.44 -11.01
C LEU A 40 12.78 -1.30 -12.01
N LEU A 41 13.95 -0.82 -12.49
CA LEU A 41 14.80 -1.56 -13.42
C LEU A 41 15.34 -2.85 -12.81
N VAL A 42 15.81 -2.81 -11.57
CA VAL A 42 16.29 -4.00 -10.83
C VAL A 42 15.15 -5.00 -10.60
N GLY A 43 13.96 -4.52 -10.23
CA GLY A 43 12.79 -5.38 -10.05
C GLY A 43 12.34 -6.05 -11.35
N PHE A 44 12.31 -5.29 -12.44
CA PHE A 44 11.96 -5.80 -13.77
C PHE A 44 13.02 -6.80 -14.29
N GLY A 45 14.30 -6.44 -14.21
CA GLY A 45 15.40 -7.33 -14.59
C GLY A 45 15.42 -8.61 -13.76
N GLY A 46 15.21 -8.50 -12.45
CA GLY A 46 15.05 -9.63 -11.55
C GLY A 46 13.89 -10.56 -11.94
N ALA A 47 12.76 -10.01 -12.40
CA ALA A 47 11.62 -10.82 -12.85
C ALA A 47 11.92 -11.57 -14.15
N VAL A 48 12.58 -10.91 -15.11
CA VAL A 48 12.99 -11.56 -16.37
C VAL A 48 13.97 -12.69 -16.09
N ILE A 49 15.03 -12.41 -15.33
CA ILE A 49 16.05 -13.40 -14.95
C ILE A 49 15.40 -14.57 -14.21
N TRP A 50 14.56 -14.27 -13.21
CA TRP A 50 13.91 -15.31 -12.43
C TRP A 50 12.98 -16.17 -13.26
N SER A 51 12.21 -15.57 -14.17
CA SER A 51 11.31 -16.31 -15.05
C SER A 51 12.05 -17.39 -15.84
N THR A 52 13.20 -17.05 -16.43
CA THR A 52 14.04 -17.99 -17.18
C THR A 52 14.60 -19.10 -16.27
N ILE A 53 15.02 -18.75 -15.05
CA ILE A 53 15.52 -19.71 -14.06
C ILE A 53 14.39 -20.65 -13.60
N LEU A 54 13.19 -20.12 -13.39
CA LEU A 54 12.04 -20.82 -12.85
C LEU A 54 11.59 -21.95 -13.78
N GLU A 55 11.65 -21.75 -15.10
CA GLU A 55 11.38 -22.78 -16.10
C GLU A 55 12.34 -23.98 -16.00
N LYS A 56 13.60 -23.73 -15.64
CA LYS A 56 14.62 -24.78 -15.48
C LYS A 56 14.53 -25.46 -14.12
N ILE A 57 14.32 -24.69 -13.05
CA ILE A 57 14.28 -25.19 -11.67
C ILE A 57 13.03 -26.04 -11.43
N ARG A 58 11.86 -25.70 -12.01
CA ARG A 58 10.61 -26.46 -11.85
C ARG A 58 10.66 -27.91 -12.36
N LYS A 59 11.74 -28.32 -13.05
CA LYS A 59 11.99 -29.72 -13.42
C LYS A 59 12.41 -30.59 -12.22
N PHE A 60 12.76 -29.97 -11.09
CA PHE A 60 13.11 -30.65 -9.85
C PHE A 60 11.94 -30.60 -8.83
N PRO A 61 11.79 -31.62 -7.97
CA PRO A 61 10.80 -31.59 -6.89
C PRO A 61 11.15 -30.52 -5.83
N ASN A 62 10.14 -30.04 -5.09
CA ASN A 62 10.27 -29.15 -3.92
C ASN A 62 10.80 -27.73 -4.17
N THR A 63 10.43 -27.08 -5.27
CA THR A 63 10.92 -25.73 -5.63
C THR A 63 10.07 -24.58 -5.08
N ILE A 64 9.12 -24.88 -4.18
CA ILE A 64 8.12 -23.91 -3.72
C ILE A 64 8.78 -22.74 -2.96
N PHE A 65 9.84 -23.01 -2.20
CA PHE A 65 10.56 -21.99 -1.42
C PHE A 65 11.54 -21.15 -2.26
N THR A 66 11.88 -21.61 -3.47
CA THR A 66 12.93 -20.98 -4.29
C THR A 66 12.54 -19.56 -4.69
N SER A 67 11.25 -19.35 -5.03
CA SER A 67 10.71 -18.01 -5.35
C SER A 67 10.72 -17.08 -4.14
N LEU A 68 10.45 -17.60 -2.93
CA LEU A 68 10.54 -16.82 -1.69
C LEU A 68 11.99 -16.41 -1.38
N ALA A 69 12.94 -17.35 -1.53
CA ALA A 69 14.36 -17.08 -1.33
C ALA A 69 14.88 -16.02 -2.31
N PHE A 70 14.45 -16.07 -3.57
CA PHE A 70 14.82 -15.07 -4.56
C PHE A 70 14.26 -13.68 -4.25
N ILE A 71 13.05 -13.59 -3.70
CA ILE A 71 12.49 -12.32 -3.22
C ILE A 71 13.40 -11.68 -2.17
N PHE A 72 13.88 -12.45 -1.19
CA PHE A 72 14.82 -11.96 -0.18
C PHE A 72 16.18 -11.56 -0.77
N LEU A 73 16.70 -12.34 -1.72
CA LEU A 73 17.93 -12.02 -2.43
C LEU A 73 17.80 -10.70 -3.21
N LEU A 74 16.71 -10.54 -3.96
CA LEU A 74 16.45 -9.33 -4.74
C LEU A 74 16.28 -8.10 -3.84
N TYR A 75 15.61 -8.26 -2.69
CA TYR A 75 15.51 -7.23 -1.67
C TYR A 75 16.89 -6.80 -1.17
N GLY A 76 17.68 -7.76 -0.69
CA GLY A 76 19.01 -7.49 -0.12
C GLY A 76 19.96 -6.89 -1.15
N LEU A 77 19.97 -7.41 -2.37
CA LEU A 77 20.79 -6.86 -3.47
C LEU A 77 20.40 -5.42 -3.79
N SER A 78 19.11 -5.12 -3.84
CA SER A 78 18.61 -3.77 -4.12
C SER A 78 19.02 -2.77 -3.03
N GLU A 79 18.92 -3.15 -1.75
CA GLU A 79 19.36 -2.29 -0.64
C GLU A 79 20.89 -2.10 -0.61
N ILE A 80 21.69 -3.14 -0.91
CA ILE A 80 23.16 -3.03 -0.98
C ILE A 80 23.60 -2.05 -2.09
N LEU A 81 22.86 -2.03 -3.22
CA LEU A 81 23.12 -1.11 -4.32
C LEU A 81 22.62 0.33 -4.04
N GLY A 82 22.01 0.57 -2.88
CA GLY A 82 21.47 1.89 -2.50
C GLY A 82 20.11 2.20 -3.12
N TYR A 83 19.43 1.20 -3.70
CA TYR A 83 18.07 1.32 -4.23
C TYR A 83 17.03 0.93 -3.17
N SER A 84 15.75 0.93 -3.54
CA SER A 84 14.66 0.54 -2.63
C SER A 84 14.27 -0.91 -2.84
N GLY A 85 14.66 -1.76 -1.90
CA GLY A 85 14.31 -3.19 -1.87
C GLY A 85 12.81 -3.45 -1.95
N PRO A 86 11.95 -2.76 -1.18
CA PRO A 86 10.49 -2.94 -1.26
C PRO A 86 9.93 -2.69 -2.67
N ILE A 87 10.45 -1.67 -3.38
CA ILE A 87 10.00 -1.36 -4.74
C ILE A 87 10.46 -2.44 -5.71
N SER A 88 11.73 -2.85 -5.65
CA SER A 88 12.25 -3.89 -6.54
C SER A 88 11.47 -5.20 -6.40
N VAL A 89 11.18 -5.65 -5.18
CA VAL A 89 10.37 -6.84 -4.93
C VAL A 89 8.93 -6.68 -5.39
N LEU A 90 8.31 -5.52 -5.18
CA LEU A 90 6.95 -5.26 -5.66
C LEU A 90 6.87 -5.37 -7.18
N ILE A 91 7.78 -4.70 -7.88
CA ILE A 91 7.80 -4.70 -9.35
C ILE A 91 8.07 -6.10 -9.87
N PHE A 92 9.00 -6.81 -9.25
CA PHE A 92 9.24 -8.22 -9.52
C PHE A 92 7.94 -9.04 -9.41
N GLY A 93 7.22 -8.92 -8.30
CA GLY A 93 5.97 -9.64 -8.06
C GLY A 93 4.86 -9.26 -9.04
N VAL A 94 4.70 -7.97 -9.37
CA VAL A 94 3.71 -7.47 -10.33
C VAL A 94 4.01 -7.98 -11.73
N VAL A 95 5.26 -7.95 -12.17
CA VAL A 95 5.70 -8.41 -13.50
C VAL A 95 5.46 -9.91 -13.66
N LEU A 96 5.88 -10.72 -12.67
CA LEU A 96 5.67 -12.18 -12.73
C LEU A 96 4.21 -12.59 -12.59
N ALA A 97 3.42 -11.91 -11.74
CA ALA A 97 1.99 -12.21 -11.59
C ALA A 97 1.17 -11.83 -12.83
N ASN A 98 1.65 -10.89 -13.65
CA ASN A 98 0.98 -10.46 -14.89
C ASN A 98 1.71 -10.94 -16.15
N SER A 99 2.58 -11.94 -16.03
CA SER A 99 3.47 -12.40 -17.10
C SER A 99 2.77 -12.74 -18.40
N LYS A 100 1.56 -13.30 -18.34
CA LYS A 100 0.71 -13.67 -19.49
C LYS A 100 0.24 -12.46 -20.33
N LYS A 101 0.26 -11.24 -19.79
CA LYS A 101 -0.20 -10.01 -20.46
C LYS A 101 0.94 -9.16 -21.00
N ILE A 102 2.20 -9.54 -20.74
CA ILE A 102 3.37 -8.78 -21.17
C ILE A 102 3.68 -9.15 -22.63
N PRO A 103 3.82 -8.16 -23.54
CA PRO A 103 4.06 -8.43 -24.96
C PRO A 103 5.38 -9.18 -25.16
N LEU A 104 5.31 -10.28 -25.89
CA LEU A 104 6.43 -11.20 -26.17
C LEU A 104 7.65 -10.50 -26.77
N ASN A 105 7.47 -9.38 -27.49
CA ASN A 105 8.55 -8.60 -28.11
C ASN A 105 9.58 -8.06 -27.09
N ILE A 106 9.16 -7.75 -25.87
CA ILE A 106 10.08 -7.28 -24.82
C ILE A 106 10.84 -8.47 -24.22
N VAL A 107 10.19 -9.62 -24.09
CA VAL A 107 10.74 -10.83 -23.46
C VAL A 107 11.72 -11.56 -24.39
N GLN A 108 11.40 -11.65 -25.68
CA GLN A 108 12.26 -12.22 -26.71
C GLN A 108 13.58 -11.45 -26.87
N LYS A 109 13.57 -10.13 -26.64
CA LYS A 109 14.79 -9.30 -26.66
C LYS A 109 15.78 -9.66 -25.53
N PHE A 110 15.29 -10.31 -24.47
CA PHE A 110 16.08 -10.86 -23.37
C PHE A 110 16.25 -12.39 -23.47
N GLY A 111 15.93 -13.00 -24.62
CA GLY A 111 16.25 -14.40 -24.91
C GLY A 111 15.34 -15.43 -24.23
N THR A 112 14.11 -15.07 -23.86
CA THR A 112 13.14 -16.01 -23.29
C THR A 112 11.84 -16.00 -24.10
N ASP A 113 11.29 -17.19 -24.39
CA ASP A 113 10.10 -17.34 -25.24
C ASP A 113 8.78 -17.03 -24.53
N HIS A 114 8.75 -17.08 -23.19
CA HIS A 114 7.59 -16.74 -22.37
C HIS A 114 7.99 -16.38 -20.94
N LEU A 115 7.19 -15.57 -20.25
CA LEU A 115 7.39 -15.30 -18.83
C LEU A 115 6.56 -16.29 -17.98
N THR A 116 7.24 -17.08 -17.18
CA THR A 116 6.62 -18.11 -16.33
C THR A 116 5.99 -17.46 -15.10
N GLU A 117 4.67 -17.60 -14.95
CA GLU A 117 3.91 -17.10 -13.79
C GLU A 117 4.17 -17.97 -12.54
N PHE A 118 3.99 -17.39 -11.34
CA PHE A 118 3.91 -18.15 -10.09
C PHE A 118 2.84 -19.25 -10.15
N THR A 119 3.19 -20.44 -9.69
CA THR A 119 2.27 -21.58 -9.56
C THR A 119 1.23 -21.28 -8.47
N SER A 120 0.05 -21.89 -8.54
CA SER A 120 -0.97 -21.79 -7.50
C SER A 120 -0.44 -22.16 -6.11
N ILE A 121 0.44 -23.16 -6.01
CA ILE A 121 1.07 -23.60 -4.76
C ILE A 121 1.97 -22.50 -4.17
N GLU A 122 2.77 -21.82 -5.01
CA GLU A 122 3.62 -20.70 -4.57
C GLU A 122 2.76 -19.53 -4.06
N LYS A 123 1.66 -19.23 -4.75
CA LYS A 123 0.71 -18.19 -4.32
C LYS A 123 0.05 -18.54 -2.99
N THR A 124 -0.32 -19.80 -2.78
CA THR A 124 -0.87 -20.27 -1.49
C THR A 124 0.17 -20.10 -0.37
N LEU A 125 1.42 -20.53 -0.59
CA LEU A 125 2.51 -20.34 0.37
C LEU A 125 2.69 -18.84 0.72
N PHE A 126 2.72 -17.96 -0.28
CA PHE A 126 2.81 -16.52 -0.02
C PHE A 126 1.61 -16.00 0.78
N SER A 127 0.40 -16.49 0.50
CA SER A 127 -0.80 -16.12 1.27
C SER A 127 -0.72 -16.60 2.72
N GLU A 128 -0.21 -17.81 2.98
CA GLU A 128 0.00 -18.34 4.33
C GLU A 128 1.05 -17.54 5.09
N VAL A 129 2.18 -17.21 4.45
CA VAL A 129 3.22 -16.36 5.04
C VAL A 129 2.66 -14.97 5.36
N ILE A 130 1.92 -14.34 4.44
CA ILE A 130 1.29 -13.04 4.67
C ILE A 130 0.28 -13.13 5.82
N PHE A 131 -0.52 -14.19 5.90
CA PHE A 131 -1.48 -14.39 6.98
C PHE A 131 -0.77 -14.50 8.35
N LEU A 132 0.31 -15.26 8.42
CA LEU A 132 1.14 -15.39 9.61
C LEU A 132 1.73 -14.04 10.02
N VAL A 133 2.38 -13.33 9.09
CA VAL A 133 2.98 -12.01 9.34
C VAL A 133 1.92 -11.00 9.82
N LYS A 134 0.74 -10.98 9.19
CA LYS A 134 -0.38 -10.12 9.62
C LYS A 134 -0.83 -10.43 11.04
N THR A 135 -0.94 -11.70 11.39
CA THR A 135 -1.37 -12.13 12.72
C THR A 135 -0.38 -11.67 13.78
N PHE A 136 0.91 -11.97 13.61
CA PHE A 136 1.95 -11.51 14.53
C PHE A 136 2.02 -9.99 14.62
N PHE A 137 1.88 -9.30 13.48
CA PHE A 137 1.85 -7.85 13.45
C PHE A 137 0.71 -7.27 14.29
N PHE A 138 -0.52 -7.78 14.15
CA PHE A 138 -1.65 -7.25 14.92
C PHE A 138 -1.55 -7.60 16.41
N ILE A 139 -0.97 -8.75 16.76
CA ILE A 139 -0.65 -9.09 18.15
C ILE A 139 0.37 -8.10 18.72
N PHE A 140 1.46 -7.84 17.99
CA PHE A 140 2.48 -6.86 18.38
C PHE A 140 1.88 -5.46 18.52
N LEU A 141 1.09 -5.01 17.54
CA LEU A 141 0.40 -3.73 17.59
C LEU A 141 -0.47 -3.63 18.85
N GLY A 142 -1.24 -4.68 19.17
CA GLY A 142 -2.08 -4.74 20.37
C GLY A 142 -1.28 -4.61 21.67
N MET A 143 -0.13 -5.29 21.76
CA MET A 143 0.76 -5.21 22.93
C MET A 143 1.44 -3.84 23.05
N SER A 144 1.75 -3.18 21.93
CA SER A 144 2.48 -1.92 21.89
C SER A 144 1.62 -0.67 22.12
N ILE A 145 0.30 -0.81 22.16
CA ILE A 145 -0.61 0.33 22.40
C ILE A 145 -0.60 0.71 23.88
N GLN A 146 -0.21 1.97 24.15
CA GLN A 146 -0.13 2.52 25.50
C GLN A 146 -1.37 3.36 25.82
N PHE A 147 -2.33 2.78 26.56
CA PHE A 147 -3.54 3.50 27.00
C PHE A 147 -3.30 4.49 28.15
N GLY A 148 -2.15 4.41 28.82
CA GLY A 148 -1.85 5.23 30.01
C GLY A 148 -1.64 6.72 29.73
N ASN A 149 -1.36 7.12 28.48
CA ASN A 149 -1.13 8.50 28.12
C ASN A 149 -2.35 9.11 27.41
N PHE A 150 -3.17 9.84 28.18
CA PHE A 150 -4.36 10.52 27.68
C PHE A 150 -4.07 11.48 26.51
N LYS A 151 -2.87 12.09 26.44
CA LYS A 151 -2.49 12.97 25.32
C LYS A 151 -2.40 12.20 24.01
N ILE A 152 -1.71 11.05 24.03
CA ILE A 152 -1.53 10.19 22.84
C ILE A 152 -2.89 9.66 22.37
N LEU A 153 -3.74 9.24 23.31
CA LEU A 153 -5.09 8.78 22.99
C LEU A 153 -5.92 9.88 22.32
N PHE A 154 -5.94 11.09 22.89
CA PHE A 154 -6.69 12.21 22.34
C PHE A 154 -6.19 12.62 20.95
N ILE A 155 -4.86 12.72 20.77
CA ILE A 155 -4.24 13.05 19.48
C ILE A 155 -4.56 11.98 18.43
N GLY A 156 -4.50 10.70 18.81
CA GLY A 156 -4.84 9.58 17.92
C GLY A 156 -6.30 9.61 17.43
N ILE A 157 -7.24 9.91 18.33
CA ILE A 157 -8.67 10.09 17.96
C ILE A 157 -8.81 11.31 17.04
N LEU A 158 -8.24 12.45 17.42
CA LEU A 158 -8.32 13.70 16.65
C LEU A 158 -7.79 13.53 15.23
N LEU A 159 -6.62 12.91 15.07
CA LEU A 159 -6.02 12.63 13.77
C LEU A 159 -6.87 11.66 12.96
N THR A 160 -7.41 10.61 13.57
CA THR A 160 -8.33 9.69 12.89
C THR A 160 -9.54 10.43 12.34
N VAL A 161 -10.19 11.27 13.17
CA VAL A 161 -11.34 12.07 12.74
C VAL A 161 -10.96 13.03 11.60
N LEU A 162 -9.80 13.68 11.68
CA LEU A 162 -9.31 14.58 10.64
C LEU A 162 -9.07 13.83 9.32
N ILE A 163 -8.46 12.65 9.36
CA ILE A 163 -8.22 11.81 8.17
C ILE A 163 -9.55 11.42 7.51
N TYR A 164 -10.56 11.03 8.29
CA TYR A 164 -11.88 10.68 7.76
C TYR A 164 -12.64 11.90 7.24
N GLY A 165 -12.55 13.04 7.93
CA GLY A 165 -13.13 14.31 7.49
C GLY A 165 -12.52 14.78 6.16
N GLY A 166 -11.20 14.76 6.05
CA GLY A 166 -10.48 15.08 4.81
C GLY A 166 -10.87 14.15 3.67
N ARG A 167 -10.96 12.83 3.94
CA ARG A 167 -11.39 11.85 2.94
C ARG A 167 -12.82 12.10 2.47
N LEU A 168 -13.74 12.43 3.39
CA LEU A 168 -15.12 12.74 3.05
C LEU A 168 -15.20 13.96 2.11
N LEU A 169 -14.43 15.01 2.38
CA LEU A 169 -14.33 16.19 1.51
C LEU A 169 -13.75 15.86 0.12
N LEU A 170 -12.63 15.13 0.09
CA LEU A 170 -11.98 14.69 -1.16
C LEU A 170 -12.91 13.81 -2.01
N SER A 171 -13.60 12.86 -1.37
CA SER A 171 -14.54 11.96 -2.07
C SER A 171 -15.67 12.73 -2.76
N ARG A 172 -16.17 13.80 -2.14
CA ARG A 172 -17.18 14.67 -2.74
C ARG A 172 -16.69 15.46 -3.96
N ILE A 173 -15.38 15.70 -4.08
CA ILE A 173 -14.80 16.44 -5.21
C ILE A 173 -14.42 15.49 -6.33
N LEU A 174 -13.82 14.34 -6.00
CA LEU A 174 -13.25 13.41 -6.99
C LEU A 174 -14.23 12.37 -7.52
N ILE A 175 -15.27 11.98 -6.77
CA ILE A 175 -16.21 10.95 -7.22
C ILE A 175 -17.16 11.54 -8.27
N SER A 176 -17.36 10.81 -9.36
CA SER A 176 -18.32 11.15 -10.41
C SER A 176 -19.75 11.13 -9.88
N LYS A 177 -20.57 12.09 -10.29
CA LYS A 177 -21.99 12.18 -9.88
C LYS A 177 -22.86 11.02 -10.34
N GLU A 178 -22.33 10.19 -11.24
CA GLU A 178 -23.01 8.99 -11.75
C GLU A 178 -22.91 7.78 -10.81
N THR A 179 -22.00 7.82 -9.83
CA THR A 179 -21.83 6.72 -8.86
C THR A 179 -23.02 6.66 -7.89
N PRO A 180 -23.58 5.46 -7.60
CA PRO A 180 -24.63 5.29 -6.61
C PRO A 180 -24.21 5.80 -5.21
N ASN A 181 -25.16 6.37 -4.47
CA ASN A 181 -24.88 6.99 -3.16
C ASN A 181 -24.29 6.02 -2.13
N SER A 182 -24.65 4.73 -2.19
CA SER A 182 -24.07 3.73 -1.29
C SER A 182 -22.62 3.41 -1.66
N GLU A 183 -22.31 3.28 -2.95
CA GLU A 183 -20.93 3.08 -3.41
C GLU A 183 -20.05 4.31 -3.10
N ALA A 184 -20.57 5.51 -3.32
CA ALA A 184 -19.87 6.75 -2.97
C ALA A 184 -19.62 6.86 -1.45
N ALA A 185 -20.59 6.44 -0.63
CA ALA A 185 -20.42 6.37 0.82
C ALA A 185 -19.32 5.36 1.18
N MET A 186 -19.39 4.12 0.69
CA MET A 186 -18.35 3.10 0.92
C MET A 186 -16.94 3.59 0.55
N ILE A 187 -16.77 4.24 -0.61
CA ILE A 187 -15.48 4.80 -1.05
C ILE A 187 -14.96 5.88 -0.07
N SER A 188 -15.87 6.61 0.59
CA SER A 188 -15.51 7.70 1.49
C SER A 188 -15.02 7.25 2.86
N PHE A 189 -15.50 6.11 3.38
CA PHE A 189 -15.18 5.65 4.75
C PHE A 189 -14.39 4.33 4.83
N ILE A 190 -14.26 3.55 3.74
CA ILE A 190 -13.39 2.37 3.71
C ILE A 190 -11.94 2.83 3.52
N ILE A 191 -11.36 3.38 4.58
CA ILE A 191 -9.98 3.85 4.64
C ILE A 191 -9.26 3.45 5.94
N PRO A 192 -9.33 2.17 6.35
CA PRO A 192 -8.59 1.72 7.51
C PRO A 192 -7.08 1.91 7.24
N LYS A 193 -6.35 2.44 8.22
CA LYS A 193 -4.89 2.48 8.15
C LYS A 193 -4.36 1.07 8.44
N GLY A 194 -3.36 0.66 7.67
CA GLY A 194 -2.87 -0.72 7.67
C GLY A 194 -1.42 -0.85 8.12
N LEU A 195 -0.84 -2.01 7.79
CA LEU A 195 0.53 -2.42 8.15
C LEU A 195 1.59 -1.43 7.72
N ALA A 196 1.48 -0.86 6.51
CA ALA A 196 2.51 0.05 5.98
C ALA A 196 2.75 1.26 6.91
N ALA A 197 1.69 1.82 7.51
CA ALA A 197 1.83 2.95 8.42
C ALA A 197 2.58 2.59 9.70
N ALA A 198 2.33 1.41 10.27
CA ALA A 198 3.01 0.96 11.47
C ALA A 198 4.48 0.59 11.21
N VAL A 199 4.77 -0.09 10.11
CA VAL A 199 6.15 -0.41 9.73
C VAL A 199 6.95 0.87 9.57
N LEU A 200 6.39 1.88 8.89
CA LEU A 200 7.05 3.18 8.72
C LEU A 200 7.21 3.97 10.01
N ALA A 201 6.32 3.80 10.99
CA ALA A 201 6.47 4.38 12.30
C ALA A 201 7.61 3.72 13.11
N GLU A 202 7.96 2.47 12.80
CA GLU A 202 9.05 1.73 13.44
C GLU A 202 10.42 2.02 12.80
N VAL A 203 10.49 2.29 11.50
CA VAL A 203 11.76 2.52 10.78
C VAL A 203 12.68 3.54 11.48
N PRO A 204 12.21 4.73 11.91
CA PRO A 204 13.05 5.71 12.60
C PRO A 204 13.69 5.17 13.88
N MET A 205 13.05 4.21 14.56
CA MET A 205 13.57 3.62 15.80
C MET A 205 14.76 2.68 15.57
N HIS A 206 14.96 2.25 14.32
CA HIS A 206 16.12 1.46 13.92
C HIS A 206 17.19 2.29 13.20
N MET A 207 16.90 3.56 12.93
CA MET A 207 17.88 4.53 12.49
C MET A 207 18.61 5.03 13.73
N ASN A 208 19.95 5.10 13.70
CA ASN A 208 20.77 5.61 14.81
C ASN A 208 20.60 7.14 14.94
N LEU A 209 19.39 7.59 15.26
CA LEU A 209 19.03 8.99 15.36
C LEU A 209 19.60 9.63 16.63
N PRO A 210 19.79 10.96 16.65
CA PRO A 210 20.22 11.67 17.85
C PRO A 210 19.25 11.46 19.01
N LEU A 211 19.77 11.25 20.23
CA LEU A 211 18.99 10.99 21.46
C LEU A 211 17.87 12.01 21.70
N GLU A 212 18.07 13.27 21.30
CA GLU A 212 17.07 14.34 21.47
C GLU A 212 15.81 14.14 20.62
N MET A 213 15.90 13.42 19.49
CA MET A 213 14.74 13.14 18.63
C MET A 213 14.06 11.81 18.95
N GLU A 214 14.73 10.92 19.69
CA GLU A 214 14.25 9.57 19.97
C GLU A 214 12.90 9.59 20.70
N ASP A 215 12.77 10.43 21.73
CA ASP A 215 11.52 10.61 22.49
C ASP A 215 10.36 11.05 21.59
N THR A 216 10.64 11.96 20.64
CA THR A 216 9.62 12.46 19.71
C THR A 216 9.14 11.35 18.77
N PHE A 217 10.05 10.52 18.25
CA PHE A 217 9.69 9.41 17.38
C PHE A 217 8.96 8.28 18.12
N ILE A 218 9.26 8.06 19.40
CA ILE A 218 8.51 7.14 20.27
C ILE A 218 7.05 7.64 20.42
N GLU A 219 6.86 8.93 20.68
CA GLU A 219 5.52 9.53 20.75
C GLU A 219 4.78 9.45 19.41
N ILE A 220 5.43 9.77 18.29
CA ILE A 220 4.86 9.65 16.95
C ILE A 220 4.42 8.22 16.69
N ARG A 221 5.26 7.23 17.00
CA ARG A 221 4.93 5.82 16.83
C ARG A 221 3.69 5.44 17.63
N ALA A 222 3.63 5.82 18.90
CA ALA A 222 2.48 5.55 19.75
C ALA A 222 1.18 6.20 19.20
N VAL A 223 1.28 7.43 18.68
CA VAL A 223 0.15 8.10 18.01
C VAL A 223 -0.26 7.35 16.74
N VAL A 224 0.68 6.91 15.90
CA VAL A 224 0.38 6.14 14.68
C VAL A 224 -0.32 4.83 15.03
N TYR A 225 0.11 4.13 16.08
CA TYR A 225 -0.55 2.90 16.52
C TYR A 225 -1.99 3.16 17.00
N MET A 226 -2.23 4.25 17.73
CA MET A 226 -3.58 4.67 18.10
C MET A 226 -4.43 5.01 16.85
N VAL A 227 -3.87 5.72 15.87
CA VAL A 227 -4.57 6.04 14.62
C VAL A 227 -4.94 4.76 13.87
N ILE A 228 -4.06 3.76 13.82
CA ILE A 228 -4.36 2.47 13.20
C ILE A 228 -5.54 1.80 13.93
N LEU A 229 -5.47 1.67 15.26
CA LEU A 229 -6.55 1.08 16.06
C LEU A 229 -7.89 1.79 15.81
N PHE A 230 -7.94 3.12 15.99
CA PHE A 230 -9.16 3.89 15.85
C PHE A 230 -9.69 3.89 14.41
N SER A 231 -8.81 3.92 13.40
CA SER A 231 -9.25 3.84 12.00
C SER A 231 -9.87 2.49 11.65
N ILE A 232 -9.34 1.39 12.18
CA ILE A 232 -9.91 0.04 11.97
C ILE A 232 -11.27 -0.04 12.67
N LEU A 233 -11.35 0.36 13.94
CA LEU A 233 -12.60 0.36 14.70
C LEU A 233 -13.67 1.25 14.04
N LEU A 234 -13.29 2.46 13.64
CA LEU A 234 -14.20 3.41 12.99
C LEU A 234 -14.68 2.89 11.64
N THR A 235 -13.79 2.30 10.81
CA THR A 235 -14.19 1.67 9.55
C THR A 235 -15.20 0.55 9.78
N SER A 236 -14.90 -0.37 10.70
CA SER A 236 -15.77 -1.50 11.02
C SER A 236 -17.14 -1.03 11.52
N PHE A 237 -17.16 -0.01 12.38
CA PHE A 237 -18.39 0.61 12.86
C PHE A 237 -19.20 1.26 11.73
N LEU A 238 -18.55 2.01 10.83
CA LEU A 238 -19.23 2.68 9.71
C LEU A 238 -19.79 1.69 8.69
N ILE A 239 -19.06 0.62 8.35
CA ILE A 239 -19.54 -0.47 7.49
C ILE A 239 -20.80 -1.12 8.10
N TYR A 240 -20.74 -1.47 9.38
CA TYR A 240 -21.88 -2.06 10.09
C TYR A 240 -23.09 -1.11 10.15
N SER A 241 -22.83 0.17 10.42
CA SER A 241 -23.87 1.21 10.48
C SER A 241 -24.51 1.50 9.12
N GLU A 242 -23.78 1.38 8.01
CA GLU A 242 -24.36 1.50 6.67
C GLU A 242 -25.29 0.31 6.37
N GLY A 243 -24.85 -0.92 6.70
CA GLY A 243 -25.64 -2.13 6.53
C GLY A 243 -26.96 -2.14 7.32
N THR A 244 -26.96 -1.51 8.51
CA THR A 244 -28.16 -1.38 9.37
C THR A 244 -29.02 -0.15 9.06
N GLY A 245 -28.56 0.76 8.20
CA GLY A 245 -29.32 1.92 7.70
C GLY A 245 -29.26 3.19 8.57
N PHE A 246 -28.52 3.20 9.68
CA PHE A 246 -28.44 4.36 10.58
C PHE A 246 -27.65 5.53 9.96
N THR A 247 -26.48 5.26 9.39
CA THR A 247 -25.67 6.27 8.69
C THR A 247 -26.15 6.55 7.26
N ARG A 248 -26.99 5.66 6.70
CA ARG A 248 -27.50 5.79 5.32
C ARG A 248 -28.24 7.12 5.10
N ARG A 249 -29.00 7.63 6.08
CA ARG A 249 -29.71 8.92 5.95
C ARG A 249 -28.76 10.13 5.95
N LEU A 250 -27.69 10.10 6.74
CA LEU A 250 -26.68 11.17 6.79
C LEU A 250 -25.89 11.22 5.49
N TYR A 251 -25.43 10.06 5.01
CA TYR A 251 -24.71 9.96 3.75
C TYR A 251 -25.59 10.23 2.53
N GLN A 252 -26.87 9.82 2.54
CA GLN A 252 -27.82 10.18 1.48
C GLN A 252 -28.11 11.68 1.41
N ARG A 253 -28.15 12.40 2.54
CA ARG A 253 -28.24 13.87 2.54
C ARG A 253 -26.96 14.52 2.05
N TYR A 254 -25.80 13.97 2.41
CA TYR A 254 -24.51 14.53 2.03
C TYR A 254 -24.17 14.31 0.55
N PHE A 255 -24.55 13.15 0.00
CA PHE A 255 -24.41 12.77 -1.41
C PHE A 255 -25.73 12.92 -2.19
N SER A 256 -26.65 13.79 -1.78
CA SER A 256 -27.97 13.94 -2.44
C SER A 256 -27.89 14.33 -3.92
N ASN A 257 -26.75 14.89 -4.35
CA ASN A 257 -26.48 15.30 -5.73
C ASN A 257 -25.91 14.19 -6.62
N TYR A 258 -25.72 12.99 -6.07
CA TYR A 258 -25.23 11.81 -6.77
C TYR A 258 -26.40 10.88 -7.12
N GLY A 259 -26.30 10.19 -8.26
CA GLY A 259 -27.35 9.27 -8.73
C GLY A 259 -28.50 9.89 -9.53
N GLN A 260 -28.42 11.15 -9.98
CA GLN A 260 -29.34 11.66 -10.99
C GLN A 260 -28.95 11.11 -12.37
N LYS A 261 -29.53 9.97 -12.73
CA LYS A 261 -29.64 9.54 -14.14
C LYS A 261 -30.19 10.73 -14.93
N LYS A 262 -29.47 11.21 -15.95
CA LYS A 262 -30.05 12.07 -17.00
C LYS A 262 -31.28 11.33 -17.56
N LYS A 263 -32.48 11.69 -17.12
CA LYS A 263 -33.73 11.42 -17.83
C LYS A 263 -33.73 12.36 -19.03
N GLY A 264 -33.24 11.90 -20.17
CA GLY A 264 -33.21 12.73 -21.37
C GLY A 264 -32.69 12.01 -22.59
N ILE A 265 -33.62 11.72 -23.50
CA ILE A 265 -33.46 11.33 -24.91
C ILE A 265 -33.38 9.81 -25.15
N ASP A 266 -34.56 9.17 -25.13
CA ASP A 266 -34.94 8.25 -26.21
C ASP A 266 -36.44 8.41 -26.45
N ASN A 267 -36.77 9.35 -27.35
CA ASN A 267 -38.10 9.53 -27.92
C ASN A 267 -37.90 9.60 -29.44
N SER A 268 -37.78 8.43 -30.07
CA SER A 268 -38.11 8.26 -31.48
C SER A 268 -38.65 6.86 -31.71
N ASN A 269 -39.98 6.78 -31.75
CA ASN A 269 -40.75 5.65 -32.29
C ASN A 269 -40.16 5.19 -33.65
N PRO A 270 -39.99 3.89 -33.90
CA PRO A 270 -39.61 3.38 -35.22
C PRO A 270 -40.83 3.18 -36.17
N PHE A 271 -41.91 3.94 -35.98
CA PHE A 271 -43.08 3.90 -36.86
C PHE A 271 -43.56 5.32 -37.15
N GLN A 272 -42.87 5.98 -38.08
CA GLN A 272 -43.41 6.96 -39.03
C GLN A 272 -42.43 7.14 -40.18
#